data_AF-A0A960ZLB0-F1
#
_entry.id   AF-A0A960ZLB0-F1
#
_cell.length_a   1.000
_cell.length_b   1.000
_cell.length_c   1.000
_cell.angle_alpha   90.00
_cell.angle_beta   90.00
_cell.angle_gamma   90.00
#
_symmetry.space_group_name_H-M   'P 1'
#
loop_
_entity.id
_entity.type
_entity.pdbx_description
1 polymer ?
#
loop_
_entity_poly.entity_id
_entity_poly.type
_entity_poly.pdbx_seq_one_letter_code
_entity_poly.pdbx_strand_id
1 'polypeptide(L)'
;MIKLSSKRLAEIEVDYPGFLESLAYFESLELPPCKHCGSTNTAAVQAGVVGRAFRLAQATTKFCLTASGSTEGSLWCRECGKFFGPVGRCDLESYRSRGRISS
;
A
#
# COMPACT_ATOMS: atom_id res chain seq x y z
N MET A 1 -7.70 -6.86 -7.14
CA MET A 1 -8.60 -8.01 -6.95
C MET A 1 -8.90 -8.13 -5.47
N ILE A 2 -10.17 -7.97 -5.10
CA ILE A 2 -10.62 -8.03 -3.71
C ILE A 2 -10.69 -9.50 -3.26
N LYS A 3 -10.11 -9.80 -2.10
CA LYS A 3 -9.96 -11.15 -1.55
C LYS A 3 -10.95 -11.50 -0.44
N LEU A 4 -11.62 -10.50 0.14
CA LEU A 4 -12.53 -10.69 1.26
C LEU A 4 -13.99 -10.64 0.80
N SER A 5 -14.85 -11.35 1.53
CA SER A 5 -16.30 -11.32 1.29
C SER A 5 -16.90 -9.97 1.70
N SER A 6 -18.02 -9.60 1.07
CA SER A 6 -18.77 -8.38 1.39
C SER A 6 -19.13 -8.27 2.87
N LYS A 7 -19.55 -9.38 3.49
CA LYS A 7 -19.83 -9.43 4.93
C LYS A 7 -18.61 -9.05 5.77
N ARG A 8 -17.43 -9.62 5.45
CA ARG A 8 -16.22 -9.33 6.22
C ARG A 8 -15.71 -7.91 5.98
N LEU A 9 -15.90 -7.37 4.78
CA LEU A 9 -15.60 -5.97 4.47
C LEU A 9 -16.48 -5.01 5.28
N ALA A 10 -17.76 -5.30 5.43
CA ALA A 10 -18.67 -4.49 6.26
C ALA A 10 -18.27 -4.48 7.74
N GLU A 11 -17.87 -5.63 8.29
CA GLU A 11 -17.36 -5.72 9.67
C GLU A 11 -16.08 -4.88 9.86
N ILE A 12 -15.16 -4.93 8.89
CA ILE A 12 -13.92 -4.14 8.94
C ILE A 12 -14.22 -2.64 8.79
N GLU A 13 -15.20 -2.24 7.98
CA GLU A 13 -15.62 -0.84 7.84
C GLU A 13 -16.18 -0.26 9.15
N VAL A 14 -16.90 -1.08 9.93
CA VAL A 14 -17.37 -0.68 11.27
C VAL A 14 -16.18 -0.45 12.21
N ASP A 15 -15.18 -1.33 12.17
CA ASP A 15 -13.96 -1.21 12.99
C ASP A 15 -13.04 -0.06 12.52
N TYR A 16 -13.06 0.26 11.22
CA TYR A 16 -12.18 1.24 10.57
C TYR A 16 -12.96 2.06 9.53
N PRO A 17 -13.63 3.15 9.93
CA PRO A 17 -14.40 3.97 8.99
C PRO A 17 -13.51 4.53 7.86
N GLY A 18 -13.99 4.44 6.62
CA GLY A 18 -13.28 4.78 5.39
C GLY A 18 -12.40 3.66 4.85
N PHE A 19 -12.47 2.44 5.38
CA PHE A 19 -11.71 1.29 4.89
C PHE A 19 -12.11 0.92 3.45
N LEU A 20 -13.41 0.89 3.16
CA LEU A 20 -13.95 0.60 1.83
C LEU A 20 -13.50 1.63 0.79
N GLU A 21 -13.45 2.90 1.16
CA GLU A 21 -12.95 3.97 0.28
C GLU A 21 -11.47 3.75 -0.05
N SER A 22 -10.66 3.44 0.96
CA SER A 22 -9.24 3.10 0.75
C SER A 22 -9.08 1.85 -0.12
N LEU A 23 -9.89 0.82 0.12
CA LEU A 23 -9.87 -0.40 -0.68
C LEU A 23 -10.23 -0.11 -2.15
N ALA A 24 -11.28 0.67 -2.39
CA ALA A 24 -11.70 1.10 -3.71
C ALA A 24 -10.61 1.91 -4.42
N TYR A 25 -9.97 2.83 -3.70
CA TYR A 25 -8.81 3.58 -4.20
C TYR A 25 -7.70 2.63 -4.68
N PHE A 26 -7.24 1.69 -3.83
CA PHE A 26 -6.20 0.75 -4.22
C PHE A 26 -6.60 -0.19 -5.36
N GLU A 27 -7.87 -0.59 -5.42
CA GLU A 27 -8.41 -1.39 -6.52
C GLU A 27 -8.47 -0.62 -7.84
N SER A 28 -8.72 0.68 -7.80
CA SER A 28 -8.72 1.55 -8.98
C SER A 28 -7.32 1.89 -9.50
N LEU A 29 -6.26 1.69 -8.69
CA LEU A 29 -4.90 2.01 -9.11
C LEU A 29 -4.46 1.15 -10.31
N GLU A 30 -4.06 1.81 -11.39
CA GLU A 30 -3.36 1.20 -12.50
C GLU A 30 -1.87 1.12 -12.17
N LEU A 31 -1.43 -0.07 -11.76
CA LEU A 31 -0.03 -0.31 -11.43
C LEU A 31 0.71 -0.80 -12.67
N PRO A 32 1.91 -0.26 -12.96
CA PRO A 32 2.66 -0.68 -14.12
C PRO A 32 3.11 -2.15 -13.98
N PRO A 33 3.33 -2.85 -15.11
CA PRO A 33 3.88 -4.20 -15.08
C PRO A 33 5.30 -4.19 -14.49
N CYS A 34 5.68 -5.33 -13.92
CA CYS A 34 6.97 -5.50 -13.29
C CYS A 34 8.10 -5.35 -14.31
N LYS A 35 9.10 -4.51 -14.00
CA LYS A 35 10.28 -4.30 -14.83
C LYS A 35 11.21 -5.53 -14.93
N HIS A 36 11.07 -6.51 -14.05
CA HIS A 36 11.93 -7.69 -14.01
C HIS A 36 11.35 -8.89 -14.76
N CYS A 37 10.05 -9.15 -14.61
CA CYS A 37 9.41 -10.33 -15.20
C CYS A 37 8.21 -10.01 -16.10
N GLY A 38 7.84 -8.74 -16.28
CA GLY A 38 6.72 -8.32 -17.12
C GLY A 38 5.32 -8.57 -16.54
N SER A 39 5.21 -9.17 -15.36
CA SER A 39 3.91 -9.48 -14.73
C SER A 39 3.14 -8.22 -14.34
N THR A 40 1.83 -8.22 -14.57
CA THR A 40 0.88 -7.18 -14.11
C THR A 40 0.45 -7.37 -12.66
N ASN A 41 0.87 -8.46 -12.01
CA ASN A 41 0.56 -8.75 -10.60
C ASN A 41 1.52 -7.99 -9.67
N THR A 42 1.36 -6.68 -9.66
CA THR A 42 2.18 -5.74 -8.89
C THR A 42 1.33 -5.11 -7.79
N ALA A 43 1.99 -4.65 -6.73
CA ALA A 43 1.37 -4.07 -5.54
C ALA A 43 2.09 -2.79 -5.15
N ALA A 44 1.34 -1.78 -4.72
CA ALA A 44 1.88 -0.57 -4.13
C ALA A 44 2.40 -0.90 -2.72
N VAL A 45 3.65 -0.53 -2.47
CA VAL A 45 4.30 -0.68 -1.17
C VAL A 45 3.94 0.52 -0.32
N GLN A 46 3.39 0.25 0.86
CA GLN A 46 3.04 1.25 1.84
C GLN A 46 3.73 0.93 3.17
N ALA A 47 4.07 1.99 3.89
CA ALA A 47 4.64 1.95 5.22
C ALA A 47 3.60 2.38 6.26
N GLY A 48 3.64 1.79 7.46
CA GLY A 48 2.90 2.29 8.61
C GLY A 48 1.53 1.65 8.90
N VAL A 49 0.87 2.17 9.93
CA VAL A 49 -0.40 1.76 10.59
C VAL A 49 -0.73 0.26 10.51
N VAL A 50 -0.22 -0.48 11.49
CA VAL A 50 -0.27 -1.96 11.62
C VAL A 50 -1.69 -2.54 11.64
N GLY A 51 -2.73 -1.79 11.98
CA GLY A 51 -4.13 -2.27 11.98
C GLY A 51 -4.81 -2.18 10.60
N ARG A 52 -5.20 -0.97 10.21
CA ARG A 52 -5.90 -0.70 8.94
C ARG A 52 -5.10 -1.18 7.72
N ALA A 53 -3.79 -0.94 7.70
CA ALA A 53 -2.95 -1.32 6.57
C ALA A 53 -2.82 -2.85 6.45
N PHE A 54 -2.83 -3.58 7.57
CA PHE A 54 -2.81 -5.04 7.55
C PHE A 54 -4.13 -5.61 7.03
N ARG A 55 -5.27 -5.01 7.39
CA ARG A 55 -6.57 -5.36 6.80
C ARG A 55 -6.62 -5.06 5.29
N LEU A 56 -6.02 -3.95 4.83
CA LEU A 56 -5.92 -3.63 3.40
C LEU A 56 -5.04 -4.63 2.66
N ALA A 57 -3.89 -5.01 3.22
CA ALA A 57 -3.01 -6.04 2.65
C ALA A 57 -3.70 -7.41 2.51
N GLN A 58 -4.61 -7.74 3.43
CA GLN A 58 -5.45 -8.93 3.33
C GLN A 58 -6.58 -8.77 2.30
N ALA A 59 -7.15 -7.57 2.17
CA ALA A 59 -8.31 -7.30 1.34
C ALA A 59 -7.99 -7.19 -0.16
N THR A 60 -6.80 -6.73 -0.54
CA THR A 60 -6.45 -6.53 -1.96
C THR A 60 -5.07 -7.09 -2.31
N THR A 61 -4.91 -7.55 -3.55
CA THR A 61 -3.59 -7.86 -4.12
C THR A 61 -2.75 -6.62 -4.43
N LYS A 62 -3.36 -5.43 -4.59
CA LYS A 62 -2.66 -4.21 -5.02
C LYS A 62 -1.96 -3.46 -3.88
N PHE A 63 -2.05 -3.96 -2.65
CA PHE A 63 -1.42 -3.37 -1.47
C PHE A 63 -0.37 -4.32 -0.86
N CYS A 64 0.82 -3.80 -0.58
CA CYS A 64 1.90 -4.49 0.10
C CYS A 64 2.32 -3.68 1.32
N LEU A 65 2.18 -4.26 2.52
CA LEU A 65 2.56 -3.62 3.77
C LEU A 65 4.01 -3.97 4.12
N THR A 66 4.80 -2.96 4.44
CA THR A 66 6.16 -3.13 4.99
C THR A 66 6.28 -2.37 6.30
N ALA A 67 7.07 -2.90 7.24
CA ALA A 67 7.21 -2.34 8.59
C ALA A 67 7.80 -0.91 8.58
N SER A 68 8.80 -0.67 7.71
CA SER A 68 9.56 0.58 7.63
C SER A 68 9.41 1.32 6.30
N GLY A 69 8.55 0.84 5.40
CA GLY A 69 8.67 1.17 3.99
C GLY A 69 9.74 0.33 3.30
N SER A 70 9.75 0.36 1.97
CA SER A 70 10.85 -0.20 1.18
C SER A 70 11.77 0.93 0.69
N THR A 71 13.06 0.77 0.94
CA THR A 71 14.11 1.60 0.34
C THR A 71 14.46 1.16 -1.09
N GLU A 72 13.90 0.03 -1.54
CA GLU A 72 14.22 -0.58 -2.83
C GLU A 72 13.19 -0.24 -3.92
N GLY A 73 11.98 0.22 -3.55
CA GLY A 73 10.98 0.69 -4.52
C GLY A 73 9.59 0.86 -3.93
N SER A 74 8.79 1.73 -4.55
CA SER A 74 7.37 1.95 -4.20
C SER A 74 6.43 0.85 -4.69
N LEU A 75 6.92 -0.09 -5.51
CA LEU A 75 6.13 -1.20 -6.05
C LEU A 75 6.79 -2.54 -5.72
N TRP A 76 5.97 -3.57 -5.52
CA TRP A 76 6.39 -4.95 -5.28
C TRP A 76 5.72 -5.87 -6.29
N CYS A 77 6.50 -6.75 -6.93
CA CYS A 77 5.94 -7.78 -7.79
C CYS A 77 5.68 -9.05 -6.99
N ARG A 78 4.44 -9.57 -7.05
CA ARG A 78 4.08 -10.80 -6.34
C ARG A 78 4.60 -12.07 -7.00
N GLU A 79 4.85 -12.04 -8.31
CA GLU A 79 5.37 -13.21 -9.05
C GLU A 79 6.86 -13.44 -8.79
N CYS A 80 7.69 -12.40 -8.94
CA CYS A 80 9.14 -12.54 -8.78
C CYS A 80 9.66 -12.14 -7.40
N GLY A 81 8.81 -11.58 -6.54
CA GLY A 81 9.19 -11.18 -5.18
C GLY A 81 10.26 -10.09 -5.16
N LYS A 82 10.20 -9.13 -6.09
CA LYS A 82 11.16 -8.03 -6.18
C LYS A 82 10.48 -6.67 -6.07
N PHE A 83 11.16 -5.75 -5.38
CA PHE A 83 10.81 -4.33 -5.36
C PHE A 83 11.27 -3.64 -6.64
N PHE A 84 10.49 -2.67 -7.11
CA PHE A 84 10.85 -1.84 -8.26
C PHE A 84 10.09 -0.50 -8.23
N GLY A 85 10.41 0.37 -9.20
CA GLY A 85 9.78 1.69 -9.32
C GLY A 85 10.53 2.77 -8.54
N PRO A 86 10.05 4.02 -8.58
CA PRO A 86 10.69 5.11 -7.87
C PRO A 86 10.66 4.80 -6.38
N VAL A 87 11.82 4.91 -5.71
CA VAL A 87 11.85 4.90 -4.26
C VAL A 87 11.08 6.14 -3.81
N GLY A 88 9.95 5.91 -3.15
CA GLY A 88 9.29 6.96 -2.42
C GLY A 88 10.26 7.34 -1.32
N ARG A 89 11.10 8.36 -1.56
CA ARG A 89 11.69 9.09 -0.46
C ARG A 89 10.50 9.63 0.34
N CYS A 90 10.07 8.88 1.36
CA CYS A 90 9.78 9.52 2.63
C CYS A 90 11.10 10.20 3.00
N ASP A 91 11.34 11.35 2.38
CA ASP A 91 12.48 12.16 2.66
C ASP A 91 12.29 12.51 4.13
N LEU A 92 13.17 12.00 4.99
CA LEU A 92 13.16 12.37 6.39
C LEU A 92 13.25 13.91 6.50
N GLU A 93 13.77 14.59 5.47
CA GLU A 93 13.74 16.04 5.29
C GLU A 93 12.34 16.60 5.01
N SER A 94 11.45 15.91 4.26
CA SER A 94 10.07 16.35 4.05
C SER A 94 9.21 16.16 5.31
N TYR A 95 9.48 15.13 6.11
CA TYR A 95 8.86 14.94 7.43
C TYR A 95 9.40 15.96 8.47
N ARG A 96 10.70 16.28 8.46
CA ARG A 96 11.29 17.35 9.29
C ARG A 96 10.81 18.75 8.90
N SER A 97 10.58 19.02 7.62
CA SER A 97 10.12 20.34 7.15
C SER A 97 8.62 20.59 7.38
N ARG A 98 7.81 19.55 7.55
CA ARG A 98 6.40 19.67 8.00
C ARG A 98 6.23 19.69 9.53
N GLY A 99 7.31 19.50 10.29
CA GLY A 99 7.34 19.50 11.75
C GLY A 99 7.87 20.79 12.40
N ARG A 100 8.18 21.85 11.63
CA ARG A 100 8.37 23.20 12.20
C ARG A 100 7.05 23.94 12.23
N ILE A 101 6.29 23.72 13.31
CA ILE A 101 5.44 24.78 13.83
C ILE A 101 6.41 25.81 14.39
N SER A 102 6.46 26.98 13.75
CA SER A 102 7.15 28.15 14.28
C SER A 102 6.56 28.52 15.63
N SER A 103 7.38 28.51 16.66
CA SER A 103 7.17 29.23 17.92
C SER A 103 8.44 30.02 18.22
#